data_AF-A0A961WTY5-F1
#
_entry.id   AF-A0A961WTY5-F1
#
_cell.length_a   1.000
_cell.length_b   1.000
_cell.length_c   1.000
_cell.angle_alpha   90.00
_cell.angle_beta   90.00
_cell.angle_gamma   90.00
#
_symmetry.space_group_name_H-M   'P 1'
#
loop_
_entity.id
_entity.type
_entity.pdbx_description
1 polymer ?
#
loop_
_entity_poly.entity_id
_entity_poly.type
_entity_poly.pdbx_seq_one_letter_code
_entity_poly.pdbx_strand_id
1 'polypeptide(L)'
;VMDGHFVPNITFGPDVVKSIRKYTGATFDCHLMIAPCDPYLEGFAKAGADIITVHAEAGPHLHRSLQAIRALGKKAGVSLNPSTPESVIDYCLDELDLILVMSVNPGFGGQKFIPSAIDKIARIKAMIGDRPIDIEVDGGVTADNAEAIARAGANALVAGSAVFKGGTPEAYRENIAAIRAAAERGRA
;
A
#
# COMPACT_ATOMS: atom_id res chain seq x y z
N VAL A 1 5.41 -4.45 6.73
CA VAL A 1 6.71 -4.95 7.25
C VAL A 1 7.50 -3.76 7.75
N MET A 2 8.07 -3.81 8.95
CA MET A 2 8.77 -2.68 9.59
C MET A 2 10.04 -3.17 10.30
N ASP A 3 11.15 -2.44 10.13
CA ASP A 3 12.49 -2.82 10.60
C ASP A 3 12.97 -2.07 11.87
N GLY A 4 12.21 -1.10 12.37
CA GLY A 4 12.61 -0.25 13.50
C GLY A 4 13.62 0.85 13.13
N HIS A 5 14.05 0.94 11.87
CA HIS A 5 14.98 1.96 11.38
C HIS A 5 14.27 2.96 10.47
N PHE A 6 13.62 2.50 9.40
CA PHE A 6 12.88 3.37 8.48
C PHE A 6 11.64 3.97 9.16
N VAL A 7 11.01 3.19 10.03
CA VAL A 7 9.93 3.63 10.94
C VAL A 7 10.26 3.21 12.37
N PRO A 8 9.79 3.94 13.40
CA PRO A 8 10.10 3.67 14.80
C PRO A 8 9.24 2.54 15.38
N ASN A 9 9.08 1.44 14.64
CA ASN A 9 8.32 0.26 15.05
C ASN A 9 8.84 -1.01 14.36
N ILE A 10 8.64 -2.17 14.98
CA ILE A 10 9.00 -3.48 14.42
C ILE A 10 7.73 -4.32 14.35
N THR A 11 7.50 -4.97 13.22
CA THR A 11 6.33 -5.85 13.03
C THR A 11 6.75 -7.29 12.82
N PHE A 12 6.96 -7.70 11.57
CA PHE A 12 7.30 -9.07 11.22
C PHE A 12 8.03 -9.12 9.89
N GLY A 13 8.78 -10.20 9.68
CA GLY A 13 9.56 -10.48 8.48
C GLY A 13 8.91 -11.50 7.54
N PRO A 14 9.65 -11.96 6.51
CA PRO A 14 9.15 -12.87 5.47
C PRO A 14 8.72 -14.24 6.02
N ASP A 15 9.28 -14.70 7.15
CA ASP A 15 8.88 -15.99 7.74
C ASP A 15 7.41 -16.01 8.20
N VAL A 16 6.90 -14.87 8.71
CA VAL A 16 5.49 -14.75 9.06
C VAL A 16 4.63 -14.80 7.79
N VAL A 17 5.02 -14.08 6.72
CA VAL A 17 4.35 -14.12 5.41
C VAL A 17 4.27 -15.54 4.87
N LYS A 18 5.38 -16.28 4.91
CA LYS A 18 5.44 -17.68 4.49
C LYS A 18 4.53 -18.58 5.32
N SER A 19 4.46 -18.35 6.63
CA SER A 19 3.64 -19.16 7.53
C SER A 19 2.14 -19.01 7.25
N ILE A 20 1.71 -17.81 6.83
CA ILE A 20 0.29 -17.50 6.55
C ILE A 20 -0.14 -17.91 5.13
N ARG A 21 0.79 -18.02 4.18
CA ARG A 21 0.47 -18.25 2.75
C ARG A 21 -0.36 -19.51 2.50
N LYS A 22 -0.19 -20.55 3.30
CA LYS A 22 -0.94 -21.81 3.17
C LYS A 22 -2.43 -21.73 3.53
N TYR A 23 -2.86 -20.65 4.21
CA TYR A 23 -4.24 -20.52 4.70
C TYR A 23 -5.17 -19.77 3.75
N THR A 24 -4.65 -19.13 2.70
CA THR A 24 -5.49 -18.37 1.75
C THR A 24 -4.81 -18.22 0.39
N GLY A 25 -5.63 -18.20 -0.67
CA GLY A 25 -5.19 -17.84 -2.02
C GLY A 25 -5.26 -16.35 -2.31
N ALA A 26 -5.64 -15.52 -1.34
CA ALA A 26 -5.71 -14.07 -1.49
C ALA A 26 -4.34 -13.47 -1.85
N THR A 27 -4.39 -12.33 -2.55
CA THR A 27 -3.21 -11.54 -2.91
C THR A 27 -2.47 -11.08 -1.66
N PHE A 28 -1.16 -11.34 -1.62
CA PHE A 28 -0.27 -10.83 -0.57
C PHE A 28 0.48 -9.60 -1.08
N ASP A 29 0.07 -8.43 -0.63
CA ASP A 29 0.83 -7.19 -0.79
C ASP A 29 1.76 -6.98 0.40
N CYS A 30 3.07 -7.02 0.14
CA CYS A 30 4.10 -6.77 1.13
C CYS A 30 4.60 -5.33 1.02
N HIS A 31 3.99 -4.43 1.80
CA HIS A 31 4.49 -3.07 2.01
C HIS A 31 5.71 -3.06 2.93
N LEU A 32 6.87 -2.72 2.36
CA LEU A 32 8.18 -2.72 3.02
C LEU A 32 8.55 -1.34 3.53
N MET A 33 8.19 -1.04 4.78
CA MET A 33 8.66 0.11 5.55
C MET A 33 10.03 -0.21 6.17
N ILE A 34 11.04 -0.44 5.32
CA ILE A 34 12.40 -0.83 5.70
C ILE A 34 13.45 -0.08 4.85
N ALA A 35 14.64 0.14 5.40
CA ALA A 35 15.76 0.73 4.66
C ALA A 35 17.11 0.15 5.10
N PRO A 36 17.93 -0.40 4.17
CA PRO A 36 17.67 -0.57 2.73
C PRO A 36 16.67 -1.71 2.44
N CYS A 37 15.90 -1.60 1.35
CA CYS A 37 14.89 -2.60 0.97
C CYS A 37 15.43 -3.73 0.05
N ASP A 38 16.35 -3.41 -0.87
CA ASP A 38 16.88 -4.35 -1.89
C ASP A 38 17.31 -5.72 -1.34
N PRO A 39 18.04 -5.81 -0.20
CA PRO A 39 18.50 -7.11 0.32
C PRO A 39 17.36 -8.06 0.75
N TYR A 40 16.15 -7.55 0.92
CA TYR A 40 15.01 -8.30 1.46
C TYR A 40 14.00 -8.73 0.38
N LEU A 41 14.10 -8.19 -0.84
CA LEU A 41 13.11 -8.41 -1.90
C LEU A 41 12.96 -9.89 -2.26
N GLU A 42 14.07 -10.62 -2.44
CA GLU A 42 14.05 -12.05 -2.75
C GLU A 42 13.42 -12.88 -1.62
N GLY A 43 13.69 -12.50 -0.36
CA GLY A 43 13.11 -13.15 0.81
C GLY A 43 11.58 -13.06 0.82
N PHE A 44 11.02 -11.88 0.57
CA PHE A 44 9.56 -11.69 0.47
C PHE A 44 8.97 -12.37 -0.75
N ALA A 45 9.65 -12.35 -1.89
CA ALA A 45 9.19 -13.04 -3.10
C ALA A 45 9.08 -14.57 -2.87
N LYS A 46 10.10 -15.18 -2.23
CA LYS A 46 10.11 -16.60 -1.86
C LYS A 46 9.11 -16.94 -0.74
N ALA A 47 8.78 -15.98 0.12
CA ALA A 47 7.77 -16.15 1.16
C ALA A 47 6.33 -16.21 0.61
N GLY A 48 6.13 -15.84 -0.66
CA GLY A 48 4.82 -15.88 -1.31
C GLY A 48 4.15 -14.52 -1.44
N ALA A 49 4.91 -13.42 -1.37
CA ALA A 49 4.40 -12.12 -1.81
C ALA A 49 3.95 -12.20 -3.28
N ASP A 50 2.84 -11.52 -3.59
CA ASP A 50 2.34 -11.33 -4.96
C ASP A 50 2.69 -9.92 -5.45
N ILE A 51 2.60 -8.94 -4.56
CA ILE A 51 3.02 -7.55 -4.75
C ILE A 51 4.09 -7.23 -3.70
N ILE A 52 5.14 -6.52 -4.10
CA ILE A 52 6.13 -5.97 -3.17
C ILE A 52 6.16 -4.46 -3.38
N THR A 53 5.84 -3.71 -2.34
CA THR A 53 5.73 -2.25 -2.38
C THR A 53 6.84 -1.64 -1.53
N VAL A 54 7.76 -0.92 -2.17
CA VAL A 54 8.90 -0.26 -1.49
C VAL A 54 8.67 1.24 -1.36
N HIS A 55 9.24 1.87 -0.34
CA HIS A 55 9.23 3.32 -0.23
C HIS A 55 10.19 3.98 -1.23
N ALA A 56 9.76 5.05 -1.89
CA ALA A 56 10.63 5.86 -2.74
C ALA A 56 11.85 6.41 -1.97
N GLU A 57 11.69 6.54 -0.65
CA GLU A 57 12.67 7.08 0.30
C GLU A 57 13.60 6.00 0.89
N ALA A 58 13.35 4.70 0.64
CA ALA A 58 14.08 3.59 1.26
C ALA A 58 15.49 3.36 0.68
N GLY A 59 15.82 4.03 -0.43
CA GLY A 59 17.13 3.91 -1.06
C GLY A 59 17.32 4.88 -2.23
N PRO A 60 18.56 5.05 -2.72
CA PRO A 60 18.87 6.03 -3.76
C PRO A 60 18.48 5.61 -5.19
N HIS A 61 18.06 4.35 -5.40
CA HIS A 61 17.91 3.77 -6.73
C HIS A 61 16.56 3.07 -6.94
N LEU A 62 15.46 3.81 -6.74
CA LEU A 62 14.08 3.30 -6.88
C LEU A 62 13.87 2.47 -8.15
N HIS A 63 14.28 2.98 -9.31
CA HIS A 63 14.15 2.27 -10.60
C HIS A 63 14.79 0.87 -10.57
N ARG A 64 15.97 0.71 -9.96
CA ARG A 64 16.63 -0.59 -9.82
C ARG A 64 15.84 -1.53 -8.91
N SER A 65 15.33 -1.01 -7.79
CA SER A 65 14.53 -1.79 -6.84
C SER A 65 13.25 -2.32 -7.50
N LEU A 66 12.56 -1.49 -8.28
CA LEU A 66 11.35 -1.89 -9.02
C LEU A 66 11.65 -2.98 -10.05
N GLN A 67 12.73 -2.82 -10.84
CA GLN A 67 13.17 -3.84 -11.79
C GLN A 67 13.53 -5.17 -11.11
N ALA A 68 14.18 -5.12 -9.94
CA ALA A 68 14.50 -6.31 -9.17
C ALA A 68 13.23 -7.04 -8.70
N ILE A 69 12.19 -6.31 -8.28
CA ILE A 69 10.90 -6.91 -7.92
C ILE A 69 10.26 -7.62 -9.12
N ARG A 70 10.23 -6.97 -10.29
CA ARG A 70 9.69 -7.57 -11.52
C ARG A 70 10.49 -8.79 -11.96
N ALA A 71 11.82 -8.76 -11.85
CA ALA A 71 12.70 -9.89 -12.17
C ALA A 71 12.47 -11.11 -11.26
N LEU A 72 11.95 -10.90 -10.05
CA LEU A 72 11.49 -11.96 -9.15
C LEU A 72 10.09 -12.50 -9.49
N GLY A 73 9.49 -12.04 -10.61
CA GLY A 73 8.17 -12.43 -11.07
C GLY A 73 7.02 -11.86 -10.25
N LYS A 74 7.26 -10.73 -9.55
CA LYS A 74 6.28 -10.08 -8.67
C LYS A 74 5.83 -8.75 -9.25
N LYS A 75 4.65 -8.29 -8.83
CA LYS A 75 4.19 -6.93 -9.12
C LYS A 75 4.99 -5.93 -8.29
N ALA A 76 5.46 -4.86 -8.92
CA ALA A 76 6.28 -3.83 -8.30
C ALA A 76 5.44 -2.62 -7.88
N GLY A 77 5.48 -2.30 -6.59
CA GLY A 77 4.79 -1.16 -6.01
C GLY A 77 5.75 -0.10 -5.46
N VAL A 78 5.31 1.15 -5.45
CA VAL A 78 5.99 2.24 -4.73
C VAL A 78 5.07 2.90 -3.72
N SER A 79 5.56 3.14 -2.51
CA SER A 79 4.88 3.91 -1.47
C SER A 79 5.48 5.31 -1.36
N LEU A 80 4.61 6.30 -1.13
CA LEU A 80 4.98 7.70 -0.92
C LEU A 80 4.52 8.17 0.46
N ASN A 81 5.46 8.63 1.30
CA ASN A 81 5.11 9.26 2.58
C ASN A 81 4.27 10.52 2.38
N PRO A 82 3.59 11.03 3.44
CA PRO A 82 2.78 12.24 3.34
C PRO A 82 3.55 13.44 2.77
N SER A 83 4.82 13.62 3.14
CA SER A 83 5.67 14.72 2.67
C SER A 83 6.29 14.51 1.29
N THR A 84 6.31 13.27 0.78
CA THR A 84 7.01 12.93 -0.46
C THR A 84 6.15 13.34 -1.66
N PRO A 85 6.64 14.24 -2.53
CA PRO A 85 5.86 14.68 -3.67
C PRO A 85 5.72 13.56 -4.69
N GLU A 86 4.57 13.48 -5.35
CA GLU A 86 4.33 12.44 -6.36
C GLU A 86 5.28 12.53 -7.56
N SER A 87 5.88 13.69 -7.85
CA SER A 87 6.84 13.83 -8.96
C SER A 87 8.10 12.97 -8.81
N VAL A 88 8.38 12.39 -7.63
CA VAL A 88 9.54 11.49 -7.47
C VAL A 88 9.42 10.20 -8.28
N ILE A 89 8.22 9.85 -8.76
CA ILE A 89 7.96 8.63 -9.54
C ILE A 89 7.81 8.87 -11.05
N ASP A 90 7.94 10.11 -11.54
CA ASP A 90 7.72 10.48 -12.95
C ASP A 90 8.54 9.62 -13.93
N TYR A 91 9.78 9.29 -13.57
CA TYR A 91 10.70 8.51 -14.39
C TYR A 91 10.61 6.99 -14.17
N CYS A 92 9.69 6.52 -13.33
CA CYS A 92 9.56 5.11 -12.97
C CYS A 92 8.18 4.52 -13.30
N LEU A 93 7.28 5.29 -13.93
CA LEU A 93 5.89 4.86 -14.15
C LEU A 93 5.76 3.54 -14.92
N ASP A 94 6.64 3.28 -15.89
CA ASP A 94 6.59 2.07 -16.73
C ASP A 94 7.04 0.80 -15.98
N GLU A 95 7.66 0.94 -14.80
CA GLU A 95 8.07 -0.17 -13.94
C GLU A 95 7.03 -0.49 -12.86
N LEU A 96 6.01 0.36 -12.69
CA LEU A 96 5.05 0.27 -11.59
C LEU A 96 3.79 -0.51 -11.98
N ASP A 97 3.34 -1.35 -11.06
CA ASP A 97 2.02 -1.97 -11.10
C ASP A 97 1.09 -1.39 -10.01
N LEU A 98 1.65 -0.76 -8.97
CA LEU A 98 0.90 -0.16 -7.85
C LEU A 98 1.61 1.08 -7.28
N ILE A 99 0.84 2.12 -6.96
CA ILE A 99 1.29 3.31 -6.23
C ILE A 99 0.49 3.43 -4.93
N LEU A 100 1.18 3.32 -3.80
CA LEU A 100 0.62 3.43 -2.47
C LEU A 100 0.81 4.84 -1.91
N VAL A 101 -0.30 5.53 -1.65
CA VAL A 101 -0.31 6.83 -0.97
C VAL A 101 -0.47 6.63 0.53
N MET A 102 0.56 7.00 1.29
CA MET A 102 0.43 7.08 2.75
C MET A 102 -0.42 8.29 3.12
N SER A 103 -1.54 8.02 3.76
CA SER A 103 -2.48 9.03 4.29
C SER A 103 -2.37 9.20 5.81
N VAL A 104 -1.33 8.62 6.40
CA VAL A 104 -0.81 8.84 7.77
C VAL A 104 0.72 8.74 7.72
N ASN A 105 1.43 9.12 8.77
CA ASN A 105 2.85 8.79 8.86
C ASN A 105 3.01 7.28 9.11
N PRO A 106 3.85 6.56 8.35
CA PRO A 106 3.99 5.12 8.49
C PRO A 106 4.52 4.73 9.88
N GLY A 107 4.15 3.54 10.34
CA GLY A 107 4.67 2.92 11.57
C GLY A 107 3.60 2.44 12.55
N PHE A 108 2.42 3.05 12.59
CA PHE A 108 1.38 2.70 13.56
C PHE A 108 -0.03 2.71 12.96
N GLY A 109 -0.86 1.76 13.39
CA GLY A 109 -2.30 1.73 13.09
C GLY A 109 -3.11 2.72 13.94
N GLY A 110 -4.37 2.96 13.55
CA GLY A 110 -5.32 3.78 14.33
C GLY A 110 -5.11 5.30 14.24
N GLN A 111 -4.19 5.76 13.39
CA GLN A 111 -3.96 7.18 13.12
C GLN A 111 -5.11 7.78 12.30
N LYS A 112 -5.25 9.12 12.39
CA LYS A 112 -6.27 9.87 11.64
C LYS A 112 -5.79 10.16 10.22
N PHE A 113 -6.68 9.96 9.26
CA PHE A 113 -6.45 10.29 7.85
C PHE A 113 -6.01 11.76 7.67
N ILE A 114 -4.95 11.98 6.88
CA ILE A 114 -4.44 13.29 6.49
C ILE A 114 -5.20 13.75 5.23
N PRO A 115 -6.04 14.81 5.29
CA PRO A 115 -6.90 15.19 4.18
C PRO A 115 -6.17 15.50 2.86
N SER A 116 -4.95 16.05 2.92
CA SER A 116 -4.15 16.37 1.73
C SER A 116 -3.74 15.14 0.91
N ALA A 117 -3.90 13.92 1.44
CA ALA A 117 -3.73 12.70 0.67
C ALA A 117 -4.73 12.61 -0.50
N ILE A 118 -5.94 13.16 -0.36
CA ILE A 118 -6.94 13.22 -1.44
C ILE A 118 -6.39 13.94 -2.66
N ASP A 119 -5.78 15.12 -2.46
CA ASP A 119 -5.21 15.89 -3.57
C ASP A 119 -4.02 15.15 -4.20
N LYS A 120 -3.22 14.45 -3.39
CA LYS A 120 -2.10 13.62 -3.89
C LYS A 120 -2.61 12.47 -4.75
N ILE A 121 -3.67 11.77 -4.32
CA ILE A 121 -4.31 10.69 -5.08
C ILE A 121 -4.78 11.24 -6.44
N ALA A 122 -5.46 12.38 -6.47
CA ALA A 122 -5.95 13.00 -7.70
C ALA A 122 -4.81 13.38 -8.66
N ARG A 123 -3.70 13.93 -8.15
CA ARG A 123 -2.52 14.25 -8.95
C ARG A 123 -1.83 13.01 -9.51
N ILE A 124 -1.72 11.94 -8.70
CA ILE A 124 -1.21 10.65 -9.17
C ILE A 124 -2.13 10.06 -10.25
N LYS A 125 -3.46 10.11 -10.06
CA LYS A 125 -4.40 9.62 -11.07
C LYS A 125 -4.26 10.35 -12.40
N ALA A 126 -4.08 11.66 -12.36
CA ALA A 126 -3.80 12.46 -13.55
C ALA A 126 -2.45 12.09 -14.19
N MET A 127 -1.40 11.90 -13.39
CA MET A 127 -0.05 11.53 -13.84
C MET A 127 -0.02 10.17 -14.55
N ILE A 128 -0.68 9.15 -14.00
CA ILE A 128 -0.66 7.80 -14.59
C ILE A 128 -1.56 7.70 -15.83
N GLY A 129 -2.63 8.51 -15.93
CA GLY A 129 -3.62 8.45 -16.99
C GLY A 129 -4.35 7.10 -17.02
N ASP A 130 -4.30 6.44 -18.18
CA ASP A 130 -4.92 5.13 -18.44
C ASP A 130 -3.97 3.94 -18.22
N ARG A 131 -2.75 4.20 -17.72
CA ARG A 131 -1.83 3.11 -17.38
C ARG A 131 -2.50 2.15 -16.39
N PRO A 132 -2.29 0.83 -16.52
CA PRO A 132 -2.88 -0.17 -15.65
C PRO A 132 -2.13 -0.25 -14.30
N ILE A 133 -2.04 0.88 -13.60
CA ILE A 133 -1.38 1.03 -12.31
C ILE A 133 -2.47 1.20 -11.26
N ASP A 134 -2.46 0.33 -10.25
CA ASP A 134 -3.36 0.46 -9.10
C ASP A 134 -2.93 1.65 -8.24
N ILE A 135 -3.90 2.41 -7.72
CA ILE A 135 -3.67 3.46 -6.73
C ILE A 135 -4.24 2.97 -5.41
N GLU A 136 -3.33 2.68 -4.48
CA GLU A 136 -3.63 2.22 -3.14
C GLU A 136 -3.53 3.38 -2.12
N VAL A 137 -4.31 3.31 -1.05
CA VAL A 137 -4.26 4.26 0.06
C VAL A 137 -4.18 3.51 1.38
N ASP A 138 -3.19 3.85 2.21
CA ASP A 138 -3.01 3.30 3.56
C ASP A 138 -2.96 4.41 4.61
N GLY A 139 -3.74 4.23 5.69
CA GLY A 139 -3.77 5.12 6.84
C GLY A 139 -5.13 5.73 7.15
N GLY A 140 -5.79 5.28 8.23
CA GLY A 140 -7.02 5.93 8.69
C GLY A 140 -8.20 5.85 7.71
N VAL A 141 -8.21 4.87 6.81
CA VAL A 141 -9.33 4.59 5.91
C VAL A 141 -10.51 4.02 6.70
N THR A 142 -11.70 4.58 6.48
CA THR A 142 -12.97 4.19 7.10
C THR A 142 -14.10 4.27 6.08
N ALA A 143 -15.30 3.81 6.45
CA ALA A 143 -16.48 3.99 5.59
C ALA A 143 -16.81 5.47 5.33
N ASP A 144 -16.43 6.37 6.24
CA ASP A 144 -16.75 7.81 6.14
C ASP A 144 -15.93 8.53 5.07
N ASN A 145 -14.71 8.06 4.78
CA ASN A 145 -13.81 8.69 3.82
C ASN A 145 -13.57 7.87 2.55
N ALA A 146 -13.96 6.59 2.52
CA ALA A 146 -13.76 5.70 1.39
C ALA A 146 -14.38 6.23 0.08
N GLU A 147 -15.51 6.93 0.16
CA GLU A 147 -16.14 7.55 -1.01
C GLU A 147 -15.25 8.65 -1.62
N ALA A 148 -14.72 9.55 -0.78
CA ALA A 148 -13.84 10.63 -1.24
C ALA A 148 -12.51 10.09 -1.78
N ILE A 149 -11.96 9.07 -1.13
CA ILE A 149 -10.73 8.37 -1.56
C ILE A 149 -10.92 7.75 -2.95
N ALA A 150 -12.01 7.02 -3.15
CA ALA A 150 -12.30 6.38 -4.43
C ALA A 150 -12.59 7.40 -5.53
N ARG A 151 -13.33 8.47 -5.21
CA ARG A 151 -13.60 9.59 -6.12
C ARG A 151 -12.34 10.31 -6.59
N ALA A 152 -11.31 10.38 -5.75
CA ALA A 152 -10.02 10.95 -6.11
C ALA A 152 -9.22 10.07 -7.10
N GLY A 153 -9.60 8.79 -7.25
CA GLY A 153 -8.99 7.87 -8.21
C GLY A 153 -8.37 6.61 -7.62
N ALA A 154 -8.40 6.45 -6.28
CA ALA A 154 -7.90 5.23 -5.64
C ALA A 154 -8.80 4.02 -5.90
N ASN A 155 -8.20 2.87 -6.18
CA ASN A 155 -8.90 1.61 -6.43
C ASN A 155 -8.58 0.49 -5.42
N ALA A 156 -7.55 0.66 -4.61
CA ALA A 156 -7.22 -0.21 -3.47
C ALA A 156 -7.20 0.60 -2.15
N LEU A 157 -7.83 0.07 -1.10
CA LEU A 157 -8.04 0.77 0.17
C LEU A 157 -7.60 -0.13 1.33
N VAL A 158 -6.52 0.24 2.01
CA VAL A 158 -5.97 -0.51 3.15
C VAL A 158 -6.65 -0.02 4.43
N ALA A 159 -7.33 -0.94 5.12
CA ALA A 159 -8.05 -0.65 6.35
C ALA A 159 -7.75 -1.70 7.43
N GLY A 160 -6.96 -1.32 8.43
CA GLY A 160 -6.66 -2.15 9.60
C GLY A 160 -7.71 -1.98 10.71
N SER A 161 -7.55 -0.93 11.52
CA SER A 161 -8.40 -0.69 12.70
C SER A 161 -9.89 -0.61 12.39
N ALA A 162 -10.27 -0.06 11.23
CA ALA A 162 -11.66 0.03 10.81
C ALA A 162 -12.28 -1.35 10.52
N VAL A 163 -11.52 -2.26 9.89
CA VAL A 163 -11.99 -3.63 9.60
C VAL A 163 -12.04 -4.47 10.87
N PHE A 164 -10.98 -4.45 11.68
CA PHE A 164 -10.86 -5.29 12.88
C PHE A 164 -11.66 -4.81 14.10
N LYS A 165 -12.37 -3.68 13.99
CA LYS A 165 -13.24 -3.18 15.06
C LYS A 165 -14.34 -4.20 15.38
N GLY A 166 -14.53 -4.49 16.67
CA GLY A 166 -15.53 -5.46 17.16
C GLY A 166 -15.00 -6.89 17.35
N GLY A 167 -13.86 -7.24 16.76
CA GLY A 167 -13.14 -8.48 17.09
C GLY A 167 -13.78 -9.81 16.64
N THR A 168 -14.89 -9.77 15.90
CA THR A 168 -15.64 -10.97 15.46
C THR A 168 -15.70 -11.05 13.93
N PRO A 169 -15.75 -12.24 13.33
CA PRO A 169 -15.95 -12.40 11.89
C PRO A 169 -17.15 -11.63 11.32
N GLU A 170 -18.25 -11.56 12.07
CA GLU A 170 -19.47 -10.82 11.70
C GLU A 170 -19.19 -9.32 11.59
N ALA A 171 -18.61 -8.72 12.62
CA ALA A 171 -18.18 -7.32 12.59
C ALA A 171 -17.20 -7.04 11.44
N TYR A 172 -16.25 -7.95 11.16
CA TYR A 172 -15.31 -7.76 10.04
C TYR A 172 -16.04 -7.71 8.70
N ARG A 173 -17.01 -8.62 8.47
CA ARG A 173 -17.82 -8.62 7.24
C ARG A 173 -18.61 -7.32 7.09
N GLU A 174 -19.25 -6.86 8.15
CA GLU A 174 -20.02 -5.61 8.15
C GLU A 174 -19.14 -4.39 7.86
N ASN A 175 -17.98 -4.30 8.53
CA ASN A 175 -17.03 -3.20 8.33
C ASN A 175 -16.48 -3.18 6.89
N ILE A 176 -16.11 -4.35 6.35
CA ILE A 176 -15.64 -4.48 4.97
C ILE A 176 -16.74 -4.07 3.98
N ALA A 177 -17.98 -4.52 4.20
CA ALA A 177 -19.11 -4.19 3.34
C ALA A 177 -19.40 -2.67 3.34
N ALA A 178 -19.35 -2.03 4.50
CA ALA A 178 -19.56 -0.59 4.62
C ALA A 178 -18.49 0.23 3.86
N ILE A 179 -17.21 -0.14 4.01
CA ILE A 179 -16.10 0.50 3.27
C ILE A 179 -16.26 0.29 1.77
N ARG A 180 -16.58 -0.93 1.34
CA ARG A 180 -16.79 -1.26 -0.08
C ARG A 180 -17.93 -0.46 -0.70
N ALA A 181 -19.09 -0.44 -0.05
CA ALA A 181 -20.26 0.30 -0.53
C ALA A 181 -19.97 1.81 -0.63
N ALA A 182 -19.19 2.37 0.32
CA ALA A 182 -18.76 3.77 0.25
C ALA A 182 -17.78 4.03 -0.91
N ALA A 183 -16.79 3.16 -1.12
CA ALA A 183 -15.87 3.26 -2.24
C ALA A 183 -16.60 3.15 -3.60
N GLU A 184 -17.57 2.25 -3.72
CA GLU A 184 -18.37 2.07 -4.96
C GLU A 184 -19.16 3.33 -5.33
N ARG A 185 -19.74 4.05 -4.36
CA ARG A 185 -20.38 5.35 -4.60
C ARG A 185 -19.40 6.41 -5.12
N GLY A 186 -18.13 6.34 -4.72
CA GLY A 186 -17.11 7.28 -5.15
C GLY A 186 -16.60 7.04 -6.57
N ARG A 187 -16.75 5.81 -7.09
CA ARG A 187 -16.34 5.42 -8.46
C ARG A 187 -17.40 5.68 -9.52
N ALA A 188 -18.65 5.81 -9.10
CA ALA A 188 -19.79 6.13 -9.96
C ALA A 188 -19.78 7.60 -10.38
#